data_AF-A0A3A4ZG53-F1
#
_entry.id   AF-A0A3A4ZG53-F1
#
_cell.length_a   1.000
_cell.length_b   1.000
_cell.length_c   1.000
_cell.angle_alpha   90.00
_cell.angle_beta   90.00
_cell.angle_gamma   90.00
#
_symmetry.space_group_name_H-M   'P 1'
#
loop_
_entity.id
_entity.type
_entity.pdbx_description
1 polymer ?
#
loop_
_entity_poly.entity_id
_entity_poly.type
_entity_poly.pdbx_seq_one_letter_code
_entity_poly.pdbx_strand_id
1 'polypeptide(L)'
;MFTRLSFLKYNLFMAKKRALKTKKTFLDFKIPLNVLFALILALAGLIMLKKQSGKVLGLKTVVLNSSYTSEWEEIVGKNPDYRDGWLQLCVSYLEQGNKVKAREALQMAKTLDPNNEKVVLLERLLEE
;
A
#
# COMPACT_ATOMS: atom_id res chain seq x y z
N MET A 1 -60.56 -19.24 -46.20
CA MET A 1 -59.07 -19.18 -46.24
C MET A 1 -58.50 -18.46 -45.00
N PHE A 2 -58.99 -18.74 -43.78
CA PHE A 2 -58.67 -17.96 -42.56
C PHE A 2 -57.93 -18.75 -41.46
N THR A 3 -57.65 -20.04 -41.66
CA THR A 3 -57.12 -20.93 -40.61
C THR A 3 -55.60 -20.87 -40.47
N ARG A 4 -54.85 -20.55 -41.53
CA ARG A 4 -53.37 -20.46 -41.48
C ARG A 4 -52.88 -19.20 -40.75
N LEU A 5 -53.55 -18.07 -40.92
CA LEU A 5 -53.13 -16.80 -40.31
C LEU A 5 -53.36 -16.77 -38.80
N SER A 6 -54.45 -17.37 -38.32
CA SER A 6 -54.73 -17.47 -36.88
C SER A 6 -53.74 -18.39 -36.17
N PHE A 7 -53.37 -19.50 -36.80
CA PHE A 7 -52.38 -20.45 -36.27
C PHE A 7 -50.97 -19.84 -36.20
N LEU A 8 -50.56 -19.07 -37.22
CA LEU A 8 -49.26 -18.40 -37.24
C LEU A 8 -49.16 -17.33 -36.13
N LYS A 9 -50.22 -16.54 -35.93
CA LYS A 9 -50.29 -15.54 -34.84
C LYS A 9 -50.25 -16.21 -33.47
N TYR A 10 -50.94 -17.35 -33.30
CA TYR A 10 -50.93 -18.10 -32.04
C TYR A 10 -49.53 -18.65 -31.72
N ASN A 11 -48.84 -19.25 -32.71
CA ASN A 11 -47.48 -19.75 -32.52
C ASN A 11 -46.48 -18.63 -32.26
N LEU A 12 -46.60 -17.49 -32.94
CA LEU A 12 -45.74 -16.32 -32.69
C LEU A 12 -45.97 -15.74 -31.29
N PHE A 13 -47.22 -15.67 -30.84
CA PHE A 13 -47.57 -15.24 -29.49
C PHE A 13 -47.03 -16.20 -28.42
N MET A 14 -47.13 -17.51 -28.65
CA MET A 14 -46.60 -18.54 -27.76
C MET A 14 -45.06 -18.56 -27.73
N ALA A 15 -44.39 -18.34 -28.87
CA ALA A 15 -42.94 -18.20 -28.94
C ALA A 15 -42.44 -16.96 -28.18
N LYS A 16 -43.15 -15.82 -28.30
CA LYS A 16 -42.85 -14.59 -27.55
C LYS A 16 -43.02 -14.78 -26.05
N LYS A 17 -44.06 -15.50 -25.61
CA LYS A 17 -44.24 -15.87 -24.19
C LYS A 17 -43.12 -16.76 -23.66
N ARG A 18 -42.63 -17.73 -24.45
CA ARG A 18 -41.50 -18.61 -24.05
C ARG A 18 -40.19 -17.83 -23.90
N ALA A 19 -39.89 -16.91 -24.82
CA ALA A 19 -38.68 -16.07 -24.77
C ALA A 19 -38.66 -15.05 -23.61
N LEU A 20 -39.84 -14.61 -23.15
CA LEU A 20 -39.94 -13.73 -21.98
C LEU A 20 -39.75 -14.48 -20.66
N LYS A 21 -40.11 -15.77 -20.61
CA LYS A 21 -39.99 -16.60 -19.40
C LYS A 21 -38.54 -16.96 -19.08
N THR A 22 -37.69 -17.11 -20.11
CA THR A 22 -36.26 -17.45 -19.95
C THR A 22 -35.43 -16.28 -19.43
N LYS A 23 -35.69 -15.04 -19.87
CA LYS A 23 -34.95 -13.83 -19.42
C LYS A 23 -35.16 -13.48 -17.95
N LYS A 24 -36.26 -13.93 -17.33
CA LYS A 24 -36.63 -13.53 -15.97
C LYS A 24 -35.86 -14.29 -14.88
N THR A 25 -35.13 -15.34 -15.23
CA THR A 25 -34.45 -16.21 -14.26
C THR A 25 -33.11 -15.67 -13.77
N PHE A 26 -32.50 -14.73 -14.50
CA PHE A 26 -31.17 -14.20 -14.16
C PHE A 26 -31.23 -12.85 -13.41
N LEU A 27 -32.30 -12.07 -13.58
CA LEU A 27 -32.45 -10.75 -12.93
C LEU A 27 -33.06 -10.78 -11.53
N ASP A 28 -33.71 -11.88 -11.15
CA ASP A 28 -34.38 -12.01 -9.84
C ASP A 28 -33.48 -12.67 -8.79
N PHE A 29 -32.17 -12.83 -9.07
CA PHE A 29 -31.20 -13.35 -8.10
C PHE A 29 -30.94 -12.30 -7.02
N LYS A 30 -31.85 -12.26 -6.03
CA LYS A 30 -31.69 -11.49 -4.80
C LYS A 30 -30.52 -12.09 -4.04
N ILE A 31 -29.33 -11.49 -4.20
CA ILE A 31 -28.17 -11.83 -3.40
C ILE A 31 -28.56 -11.60 -1.94
N PRO A 32 -28.55 -12.63 -1.09
CA PRO A 32 -28.89 -12.45 0.31
C PRO A 32 -27.86 -11.52 0.95
N LEU A 33 -28.33 -10.61 1.81
CA LEU A 33 -27.51 -9.55 2.42
C LEU A 33 -26.23 -10.10 3.09
N ASN A 34 -26.30 -11.32 3.63
CA ASN A 34 -25.19 -12.02 4.26
C ASN A 34 -24.04 -12.32 3.29
N VAL A 35 -24.32 -12.56 1.99
CA VAL A 35 -23.29 -12.82 0.97
C VAL A 35 -22.58 -11.53 0.60
N LEU A 36 -23.30 -10.40 0.51
CA LEU A 36 -22.70 -9.09 0.30
C LEU A 36 -21.80 -8.70 1.49
N PHE A 37 -22.29 -8.95 2.72
CA PHE A 37 -21.52 -8.70 3.94
C PHE A 37 -20.25 -9.56 4.01
N ALA A 38 -20.33 -10.85 3.67
CA ALA A 38 -19.18 -11.74 3.60
C ALA A 38 -18.16 -11.30 2.53
N LEU A 39 -18.61 -10.81 1.38
CA LEU A 39 -17.73 -10.27 0.33
C LEU A 39 -16.98 -9.01 0.81
N ILE A 40 -17.67 -8.11 1.52
CA ILE A 40 -17.08 -6.91 2.10
C ILE A 40 -16.03 -7.28 3.15
N LEU A 41 -16.32 -8.24 4.03
CA LEU A 41 -15.35 -8.74 5.02
C LEU A 41 -14.13 -9.41 4.36
N ALA A 42 -14.34 -10.19 3.29
CA ALA A 42 -13.25 -10.82 2.56
C ALA A 42 -12.34 -9.78 1.86
N LEU A 43 -12.93 -8.76 1.25
CA LEU A 43 -12.19 -7.64 0.66
C LEU A 43 -11.44 -6.83 1.73
N ALA A 44 -12.06 -6.58 2.88
CA ALA A 44 -11.41 -5.92 4.02
C ALA A 44 -10.22 -6.75 4.55
N GLY A 45 -10.36 -8.08 4.62
CA GLY A 45 -9.28 -9.00 4.99
C GLY A 45 -8.09 -8.93 4.02
N LEU A 46 -8.36 -8.89 2.71
CA LEU A 46 -7.31 -8.72 1.69
C LEU A 46 -6.56 -7.39 1.82
N ILE A 47 -7.27 -6.30 2.14
CA ILE A 47 -6.66 -4.99 2.39
C ILE A 47 -5.78 -5.03 3.64
N MET A 48 -6.20 -5.74 4.70
CA MET A 48 -5.40 -5.91 5.91
C MET A 48 -4.12 -6.72 5.67
N LEU A 49 -4.17 -7.75 4.84
CA LEU A 49 -2.98 -8.54 4.48
C LEU A 49 -1.93 -7.68 3.75
N LYS A 50 -2.35 -6.79 2.84
CA LYS A 50 -1.42 -5.85 2.18
C LYS A 50 -0.81 -4.83 3.15
N LYS A 51 -1.52 -4.45 4.22
CA LYS A 51 -1.05 -3.52 5.26
C LYS A 51 0.07 -4.11 6.14
N GLN A 52 0.23 -5.44 6.16
CA GLN A 52 1.16 -6.11 7.06
C GLN A 52 2.57 -6.36 6.49
N SER A 53 2.85 -6.02 5.22
CA SER A 53 4.20 -6.10 4.61
C SER A 53 5.24 -5.12 5.17
N GLY A 54 4.94 -4.42 6.26
CA GLY A 54 5.90 -3.57 6.98
C GLY A 54 6.53 -4.20 8.22
N LYS A 55 6.11 -5.40 8.63
CA LYS A 55 6.67 -6.09 9.81
C LYS A 55 7.49 -7.31 9.40
N VAL A 56 8.69 -7.04 8.91
CA VAL A 56 9.80 -7.99 9.00
C VAL A 56 10.40 -7.91 10.40
N LEU A 57 10.63 -9.06 11.03
CA LEU A 57 11.32 -9.18 12.31
C LEU A 57 12.77 -8.72 12.15
N GLY A 58 13.08 -7.50 12.61
CA GLY A 58 14.44 -6.96 12.67
C GLY A 58 14.55 -5.52 12.18
N LEU A 59 14.10 -4.58 13.01
CA LEU A 59 14.44 -3.15 13.00
C LEU A 59 14.36 -2.38 11.66
N LYS A 60 13.13 -2.08 11.20
CA LYS A 60 12.87 -0.83 10.47
C LYS A 60 11.73 -0.08 11.14
N THR A 61 12.06 0.61 12.22
CA THR A 61 11.21 1.62 12.87
C THR A 61 11.08 2.86 11.97
N VAL A 62 10.56 2.70 10.76
CA VAL A 62 10.31 3.79 9.78
C VAL A 62 8.86 4.25 9.90
N VAL A 63 8.37 4.51 11.12
CA VAL A 63 6.97 4.96 11.30
C VAL A 63 6.82 6.20 12.16
N LEU A 64 7.85 6.71 12.83
CA LEU A 64 7.74 7.98 13.55
C LEU A 64 9.11 8.64 13.43
N ASN A 65 9.35 9.68 12.61
CA ASN A 65 10.71 10.24 12.46
C ASN A 65 10.81 11.76 12.20
N SER A 66 9.70 12.49 12.12
CA SER A 66 9.79 13.96 12.12
C SER A 66 10.17 14.54 13.49
N SER A 67 9.97 13.79 14.57
CA SER A 67 10.28 14.21 15.95
C SER A 67 11.70 13.88 16.42
N TYR A 68 12.41 12.98 15.73
CA TYR A 68 13.65 12.39 16.24
C TYR A 68 14.90 13.18 15.82
N THR A 69 14.79 14.07 14.82
CA THR A 69 15.93 14.91 14.43
C THR A 69 16.42 15.78 15.57
N SER A 70 15.52 16.39 16.34
CA SER A 70 15.92 17.25 17.47
C SER A 70 16.57 16.45 18.60
N GLU A 71 16.10 15.23 18.86
CA GLU A 71 16.70 14.35 19.87
C GLU A 71 18.11 13.92 19.46
N TRP A 72 18.29 13.54 18.20
CA TRP A 72 19.61 13.18 17.69
C TRP A 72 20.56 14.37 17.62
N GLU A 73 20.09 15.57 17.26
CA GLU A 73 20.86 16.83 17.30
C GLU A 73 21.40 17.10 18.71
N GLU A 74 20.58 16.91 19.75
CA GLU A 74 21.02 17.06 21.14
C GLU A 74 22.06 16.00 21.53
N ILE A 75 21.84 14.74 21.12
CA ILE A 75 22.75 13.63 21.43
C ILE A 75 24.12 13.84 20.79
N VAL A 76 24.18 14.21 19.50
CA VAL A 76 25.47 14.47 18.84
C VAL A 76 26.12 15.76 19.34
N GLY A 77 25.33 16.72 19.81
CA GLY A 77 25.83 17.93 20.47
C GLY A 77 26.53 17.62 21.80
N LYS A 78 26.01 16.66 22.57
CA LYS A 78 26.65 16.17 23.81
C LYS A 78 27.81 15.22 23.54
N ASN A 79 27.67 14.35 22.54
CA ASN A 79 28.60 13.30 22.20
C ASN A 79 28.95 13.36 20.70
N PRO A 80 29.87 14.24 20.28
CA PRO A 80 30.22 14.40 18.87
C PRO A 80 30.92 13.17 18.28
N ASP A 81 31.49 12.31 19.10
CA ASP A 81 32.16 11.08 18.65
C ASP A 81 31.18 9.90 18.44
N TYR A 82 29.88 10.14 18.63
CA TYR A 82 28.86 9.11 18.48
C TYR A 82 28.44 8.94 17.01
N ARG A 83 29.21 8.13 16.27
CA ARG A 83 28.97 7.80 14.86
C ARG A 83 27.51 7.41 14.56
N ASP A 84 26.93 6.54 15.39
CA ASP A 84 25.58 6.04 15.15
C ASP A 84 24.53 7.15 15.27
N GLY A 85 24.76 8.17 16.10
CA GLY A 85 23.90 9.35 16.18
C GLY A 85 23.94 10.18 14.89
N TRP A 86 25.13 10.39 14.33
CA TRP A 86 25.29 11.06 13.04
C TRP A 86 24.63 10.28 11.89
N LEU A 87 24.72 8.95 11.90
CA LEU A 87 24.03 8.10 10.94
C LEU A 87 22.51 8.21 11.04
N GLN A 88 21.96 8.25 12.25
CA GLN A 88 20.51 8.45 12.44
C GLN A 88 20.07 9.83 11.98
N LEU A 89 20.87 10.88 12.26
CA LEU A 89 20.61 12.23 11.72
C LEU A 89 20.59 12.27 10.21
N CYS A 90 21.56 11.62 9.56
CA CYS A 90 21.62 11.53 8.10
C CYS A 90 20.33 10.91 7.54
N VAL A 91 19.90 9.78 8.09
CA VAL A 91 18.65 9.10 7.67
C VAL A 91 17.43 9.99 7.92
N SER A 92 17.33 10.64 9.07
CA SER A 92 16.20 11.52 9.37
C SER A 92 16.16 12.73 8.44
N TYR A 93 17.30 13.34 8.10
CA TYR A 93 17.34 14.43 7.13
C TYR A 93 17.01 13.98 5.71
N LEU A 94 17.41 12.76 5.32
CA LEU A 94 17.00 12.15 4.05
C LEU A 94 15.48 11.97 3.97
N GLU A 95 14.86 11.49 5.05
CA GLU A 95 13.40 11.33 5.14
C GLU A 95 12.68 12.69 5.06
N GLN A 96 13.29 13.76 5.57
CA GLN A 96 12.80 15.13 5.44
C GLN A 96 13.05 15.75 4.05
N GLY A 97 13.77 15.06 3.15
CA GLY A 97 14.16 15.56 1.84
C GLY A 97 15.31 16.58 1.89
N ASN A 98 15.90 16.83 3.05
CA ASN A 98 17.02 17.75 3.21
C ASN A 98 18.35 17.04 2.91
N LYS A 99 18.64 16.85 1.61
CA LYS A 99 19.88 16.20 1.15
C LYS A 99 21.15 16.94 1.59
N VAL A 100 21.10 18.26 1.80
CA VAL A 100 22.28 19.05 2.20
C VAL A 100 22.71 18.68 3.62
N LYS A 101 21.80 18.81 4.59
CA LYS A 101 22.09 18.42 5.99
C LYS A 101 22.38 16.94 6.13
N ALA A 102 21.75 16.08 5.33
CA ALA A 102 22.05 14.67 5.30
C ALA A 102 23.51 14.38 4.92
N ARG A 103 24.06 15.09 3.92
CA ARG A 103 25.49 14.95 3.55
C ARG A 103 26.41 15.45 4.65
N GLU A 104 26.09 16.56 5.28
CA GLU A 104 26.88 17.09 6.41
C GLU A 104 26.95 16.07 7.56
N ALA A 105 25.81 15.50 7.95
CA ALA A 105 25.75 14.46 8.97
C ALA A 105 26.50 13.17 8.55
N LEU A 106 26.39 12.77 7.28
CA LEU A 106 27.13 11.61 6.77
C LEU A 106 28.64 11.86 6.77
N GLN A 107 29.08 13.08 6.43
CA GLN A 107 30.50 13.43 6.45
C GLN A 107 31.08 13.32 7.86
N MET A 108 30.34 13.77 8.88
CA MET A 108 30.72 13.58 10.29
C MET A 108 30.76 12.10 10.69
N ALA A 109 29.81 11.28 10.22
CA ALA A 109 29.88 9.84 10.47
C ALA A 109 31.10 9.18 9.79
N LYS A 110 31.46 9.64 8.58
CA LYS A 110 32.58 9.14 7.79
C LYS A 110 33.94 9.53 8.36
N THR A 111 34.07 10.71 8.98
CA THR A 111 35.31 11.08 9.68
C THR A 111 35.57 10.22 10.90
N LEU A 112 34.51 9.78 11.60
CA LEU A 112 34.61 8.92 12.77
C LEU A 112 34.91 7.46 12.39
N ASP A 113 34.23 6.94 11.37
CA ASP A 113 34.41 5.56 10.92
C ASP A 113 34.17 5.44 9.40
N PRO A 114 35.24 5.60 8.61
CA PRO A 114 35.14 5.62 7.15
C PRO A 114 34.86 4.24 6.54
N ASN A 115 35.10 3.14 7.27
CA ASN A 115 34.92 1.77 6.76
C ASN A 115 33.61 1.12 7.24
N ASN A 116 32.71 1.92 7.82
CA ASN A 116 31.43 1.40 8.26
C ASN A 116 30.52 1.05 7.07
N GLU A 117 29.98 -0.16 7.06
CA GLU A 117 29.04 -0.63 6.03
C GLU A 117 27.85 0.33 5.85
N LYS A 118 27.31 0.88 6.94
CA LYS A 118 26.18 1.82 6.90
C LYS A 118 26.57 3.16 6.27
N VAL A 119 27.78 3.65 6.53
CA VAL A 119 28.29 4.91 5.95
C VAL A 119 28.44 4.75 4.44
N VAL A 120 29.07 3.66 3.99
CA VAL A 120 29.24 3.37 2.55
C VAL A 120 27.90 3.21 1.85
N LEU A 121 26.93 2.54 2.50
CA LEU A 121 25.59 2.36 1.96
C LEU A 121 24.84 3.69 1.82
N LEU A 122 24.91 4.56 2.84
CA LEU A 122 24.26 5.88 2.80
C LEU A 122 24.93 6.85 1.83
N GLU A 123 26.25 6.75 1.64
CA GLU A 123 26.98 7.51 0.62
C GLU A 123 26.45 7.20 -0.78
N ARG A 124 26.34 5.91 -1.11
CA ARG A 124 25.77 5.46 -2.39
C ARG A 124 24.33 5.97 -2.59
N LEU A 125 23.49 5.93 -1.56
CA LEU A 125 22.10 6.42 -1.64
C LEU A 125 22.00 7.93 -1.89
N LEU A 126 23.02 8.71 -1.50
CA LEU A 126 23.06 10.16 -1.69
C LEU A 126 23.60 10.58 -3.06
N GLU A 127 24.35 9.69 -3.72
CA GLU A 127 24.89 9.86 -5.07
C GLU A 127 23.89 9.50 -6.17
N GLU A 128 22.84 8.72 -5.86
CA GLU A 128 21.68 8.41 -6.72
C GLU A 128 20.64 9.56 -6.78
#